data_AF-H2ZCX0-F1
#
_entry.id   AF-H2ZCX0-F1
#
_cell.length_a   1.000
_cell.length_b   1.000
_cell.length_c   1.000
_cell.angle_alpha   90.00
_cell.angle_beta   90.00
_cell.angle_gamma   90.00
#
_symmetry.space_group_name_H-M   'P 1'
#
loop_
_entity.id
_entity.type
_entity.pdbx_description
1 polymer ?
#
loop_
_entity_poly.entity_id
_entity_poly.type
_entity_poly.pdbx_seq_one_letter_code
_entity_poly.pdbx_strand_id
1 'polypeptide(L)'
;MAEVESVTEKLNDVSISANGQDEYWGFQLFEAFKMAIKFYKENEGKRTFEIEYDNKVMLMALTKQVSHGPMNQQNNLPEIGYLDMFGHDRRKVWSSLGDMSSNDARRRFIEKLESCVPVFGPFMVAHQKEKEERERKRKEKEEEELKQREEEQRAKEQEERKEKELANKLAEENKVKQDQVLQKQQIMTALNAQTQAQFQQYAAQQYPGNSEQQAILISQLQEQHYQQYIKLYQQQQQQNQQPQTDQQTQNDDQKQENSESTESDGAVSDASALHMEEPSTWTRPQITEFKEQIKRDPESVLTVGRGEVV
;
A
#
# COMPACT_ATOMS: atom_id res chain seq x y z
N MET A 1 39.62 -25.54 -22.88
CA MET A 1 38.50 -25.46 -21.92
C MET A 1 38.91 -24.74 -20.63
N ALA A 2 39.93 -25.19 -19.88
CA ALA A 2 40.41 -24.51 -18.66
C ALA A 2 40.82 -23.02 -18.85
N GLU A 3 41.36 -22.65 -20.02
CA GLU A 3 41.82 -21.27 -20.25
C GLU A 3 40.68 -20.28 -20.52
N VAL A 4 39.55 -20.73 -21.08
CA VAL A 4 38.37 -19.86 -21.31
C VAL A 4 37.61 -19.65 -19.99
N GLU A 5 37.75 -20.58 -19.06
CA GLU A 5 37.28 -20.49 -17.68
C GLU A 5 38.07 -19.41 -16.90
N SER A 6 39.40 -19.42 -17.01
CA SER A 6 40.28 -18.36 -16.50
C SER A 6 39.98 -16.98 -17.10
N VAL A 7 39.59 -16.92 -18.37
CA VAL A 7 39.21 -15.67 -19.05
C VAL A 7 37.90 -15.10 -18.50
N THR A 8 36.88 -15.94 -18.22
CA THR A 8 35.62 -15.44 -17.65
C THR A 8 35.76 -14.95 -16.21
N GLU A 9 36.65 -15.55 -15.42
CA GLU A 9 36.97 -15.05 -14.08
C GLU A 9 37.73 -13.72 -14.15
N LYS A 10 38.69 -13.58 -15.06
CA LYS A 10 39.43 -12.33 -15.28
C LYS A 10 38.59 -11.21 -15.89
N LEU A 11 37.55 -11.53 -16.67
CA LEU A 11 36.61 -10.55 -17.23
C LEU A 11 35.66 -9.95 -16.18
N ASN A 12 35.54 -10.53 -14.99
CA ASN A 12 34.77 -9.91 -13.90
C ASN A 12 35.55 -8.80 -13.17
N ASP A 13 36.86 -8.68 -13.37
CA ASP A 13 37.76 -7.79 -12.61
C ASP A 13 38.36 -6.63 -13.44
N VAL A 14 37.98 -6.51 -14.73
CA VAL A 14 38.47 -5.43 -15.60
C VAL A 14 37.50 -4.25 -15.54
N SER A 15 37.98 -3.15 -14.96
CA SER A 15 37.32 -1.86 -14.88
C SER A 15 36.93 -1.31 -16.26
N ILE A 16 35.72 -0.75 -16.29
CA ILE A 16 35.09 -0.11 -17.44
C ILE A 16 35.88 1.16 -17.78
N SER A 17 36.78 1.10 -18.77
CA SER A 17 37.20 2.29 -19.50
C SER A 17 36.30 2.44 -20.71
N ALA A 18 35.39 3.41 -20.60
CA ALA A 18 34.54 3.90 -21.66
C ALA A 18 35.38 4.40 -22.84
N ASN A 19 35.06 3.93 -24.05
CA ASN A 19 35.06 4.71 -25.30
C ASN A 19 34.65 3.82 -26.48
N GLY A 20 33.54 4.17 -27.13
CA GLY A 20 33.05 3.57 -28.36
C GLY A 20 31.54 3.37 -28.33
N GLN A 21 30.79 4.30 -28.93
CA GLN A 21 29.34 4.20 -29.17
C GLN A 21 29.03 3.15 -30.22
N ASP A 22 29.23 1.88 -29.88
CA ASP A 22 28.72 0.78 -30.68
C ASP A 22 27.73 0.01 -29.83
N GLU A 23 26.45 0.33 -30.03
CA GLU A 23 25.34 -0.45 -29.49
C GLU A 23 25.20 -1.72 -30.33
N TYR A 24 25.56 -2.86 -29.75
CA TYR A 24 25.36 -4.18 -30.36
C TYR A 24 24.06 -4.75 -29.82
N TRP A 25 23.00 -4.77 -30.64
CA TRP A 25 21.66 -5.24 -30.26
C TRP A 25 21.11 -4.59 -28.98
N GLY A 26 21.39 -3.29 -28.76
CA GLY A 26 20.94 -2.55 -27.56
C GLY A 26 21.76 -2.82 -26.29
N PHE A 27 22.87 -3.54 -26.41
CA PHE A 27 23.85 -3.75 -25.34
C PHE A 27 25.12 -2.94 -25.61
N GLN A 28 25.82 -2.58 -24.54
CA GLN A 28 27.18 -2.08 -24.65
C GLN A 28 28.10 -3.18 -25.21
N LEU A 29 29.10 -2.82 -26.02
CA LEU A 29 30.05 -3.76 -26.63
C LEU A 29 30.62 -4.79 -25.64
N PHE A 30 30.93 -4.39 -24.41
CA PHE A 30 31.42 -5.30 -23.38
C PHE A 30 30.36 -6.31 -22.92
N GLU A 31 29.11 -5.85 -22.71
CA GLU A 31 27.98 -6.70 -22.32
C GLU A 31 27.64 -7.70 -23.45
N ALA A 32 27.56 -7.20 -24.68
CA ALA A 32 27.32 -8.03 -25.87
C ALA A 32 28.40 -9.10 -26.03
N PHE A 33 29.68 -8.75 -25.84
CA PHE A 33 30.78 -9.69 -25.87
C PHE A 33 30.70 -10.76 -24.75
N LYS A 34 30.32 -10.36 -23.54
CA LYS A 34 30.11 -11.29 -22.42
C LYS A 34 29.00 -12.30 -22.74
N MET A 35 27.89 -11.83 -23.31
CA MET A 35 26.81 -12.69 -23.78
C MET A 35 27.25 -13.60 -24.93
N ALA A 36 28.05 -13.09 -25.88
CA ALA A 36 28.63 -13.86 -26.96
C ALA A 36 29.54 -15.00 -26.48
N ILE A 37 30.42 -14.73 -25.49
CA ILE A 37 31.23 -15.78 -24.85
C ILE A 37 30.35 -16.80 -24.16
N LYS A 38 29.33 -16.36 -23.40
CA LYS A 38 28.41 -17.26 -22.70
C LYS A 38 27.69 -18.18 -23.70
N PHE A 39 27.16 -17.61 -24.78
CA PHE A 39 26.53 -18.35 -25.86
C PHE A 39 27.49 -19.34 -26.52
N TYR A 40 28.71 -18.91 -26.83
CA TYR A 40 29.74 -19.79 -27.42
C TYR A 40 30.04 -20.97 -26.49
N LYS A 41 30.23 -20.74 -25.18
CA LYS A 41 30.49 -21.80 -24.19
C LYS A 41 29.35 -22.79 -24.04
N GLU A 42 28.12 -22.29 -23.97
CA GLU A 42 26.94 -23.13 -23.75
C GLU A 42 26.64 -24.06 -24.93
N ASN A 43 27.16 -23.72 -26.11
CA ASN A 43 26.92 -24.46 -27.34
C ASN A 43 28.17 -25.16 -27.89
N GLU A 44 29.37 -24.82 -27.41
CA GLU A 44 30.60 -25.53 -27.77
C GLU A 44 30.52 -26.99 -27.31
N GLY A 45 30.54 -27.92 -28.27
CA GLY A 45 30.43 -29.37 -28.03
C GLY A 45 29.01 -29.94 -28.11
N LYS A 46 27.98 -29.10 -28.29
CA LYS A 46 26.64 -29.54 -28.69
C LYS A 46 26.55 -29.60 -30.21
N ARG A 47 25.82 -30.58 -30.77
CA ARG A 47 25.61 -30.76 -32.23
C ARG A 47 24.78 -29.63 -32.89
N THR A 48 24.45 -28.57 -32.15
CA THR A 48 23.55 -27.51 -32.60
C THR A 48 24.18 -26.58 -33.65
N PHE A 49 25.51 -26.48 -33.71
CA PHE A 49 26.23 -25.87 -34.83
C PHE A 49 27.71 -26.29 -34.82
N GLU A 50 28.25 -26.62 -35.99
CA GLU A 50 29.66 -26.94 -36.15
C GLU A 50 30.41 -25.68 -36.61
N ILE A 51 31.26 -25.14 -35.73
CA ILE A 51 32.17 -24.06 -36.11
C ILE A 51 33.40 -24.69 -36.75
N GLU A 52 33.72 -24.27 -37.96
CA GLU A 52 34.94 -24.66 -38.67
C GLU A 52 36.19 -24.40 -37.82
N TYR A 53 37.18 -25.29 -37.93
CA TYR A 53 38.41 -25.25 -37.13
C TYR A 53 39.10 -23.89 -37.16
N ASP A 54 39.30 -23.31 -38.34
CA ASP A 54 39.97 -22.01 -38.50
C ASP A 54 39.20 -20.88 -37.80
N ASN A 55 37.87 -20.92 -37.87
CA ASN A 55 37.00 -19.96 -37.20
C ASN A 55 37.07 -20.11 -35.69
N LYS A 56 37.17 -21.34 -35.18
CA LYS A 56 37.39 -21.63 -33.76
C LYS A 56 38.74 -21.12 -33.28
N VAL A 57 39.81 -21.34 -34.06
CA VAL A 57 41.16 -20.82 -33.76
C VAL A 57 41.13 -19.29 -33.69
N MET A 58 40.47 -18.63 -34.65
CA MET A 58 40.31 -17.17 -34.69
C MET A 58 39.54 -16.64 -33.47
N LEU A 59 38.40 -17.23 -33.11
CA LEU A 59 37.62 -16.84 -31.93
C LEU A 59 38.44 -16.96 -30.64
N MET A 60 39.24 -18.03 -30.50
CA MET A 60 40.13 -18.20 -29.35
C MET A 60 41.31 -17.23 -29.34
N ALA A 61 41.86 -16.87 -30.51
CA ALA A 61 42.91 -15.86 -30.61
C ALA A 61 42.38 -14.47 -30.24
N LEU A 62 41.20 -14.09 -30.74
CA LEU A 62 40.53 -12.85 -30.35
C LEU A 62 40.24 -12.81 -28.84
N THR A 63 39.80 -13.93 -28.27
CA THR A 63 39.57 -14.02 -26.81
C THR A 63 40.86 -13.77 -26.02
N LYS A 64 42.01 -14.30 -26.48
CA LYS A 64 43.32 -14.03 -25.89
C LYS A 64 43.73 -12.56 -26.04
N GLN A 65 43.51 -11.94 -27.19
CA GLN A 65 43.75 -10.51 -27.40
C GLN A 65 42.93 -9.63 -26.45
N VAL A 66 41.67 -9.99 -26.17
CA VAL A 66 40.80 -9.22 -25.25
C VAL A 66 41.30 -9.30 -23.81
N SER A 67 41.75 -10.47 -23.36
CA SER A 67 42.15 -10.70 -21.96
C SER A 67 43.59 -10.35 -21.64
N HIS A 68 44.50 -10.59 -22.59
CA HIS A 68 45.94 -10.43 -22.40
C HIS A 68 46.51 -9.25 -23.20
N GLY A 69 45.72 -8.66 -24.10
CA GLY A 69 46.21 -7.65 -25.02
C GLY A 69 47.09 -8.25 -26.13
N PRO A 70 47.80 -7.38 -26.85
CA PRO A 70 48.73 -7.75 -27.91
C PRO A 70 49.79 -8.77 -27.47
N MET A 71 49.98 -9.82 -28.28
CA MET A 71 50.90 -10.93 -27.96
C MET A 71 52.35 -10.47 -27.78
N ASN A 72 52.78 -9.45 -28.52
CA ASN A 72 54.11 -8.83 -28.42
C ASN A 72 54.39 -8.15 -27.07
N GLN A 73 53.36 -7.88 -26.26
CA GLN A 73 53.50 -7.30 -24.93
C GLN A 73 53.55 -8.38 -23.83
N GLN A 74 53.39 -9.66 -24.19
CA GLN A 74 53.42 -10.78 -23.25
C GLN A 74 54.84 -11.33 -23.11
N ASN A 75 55.51 -11.01 -21.99
CA ASN A 75 56.92 -11.40 -21.76
C ASN A 75 57.11 -12.85 -21.30
N ASN A 76 56.08 -13.52 -20.76
CA ASN A 76 56.16 -14.89 -20.23
C ASN A 76 55.00 -15.75 -20.73
N LEU A 77 55.04 -16.15 -22.00
CA LEU A 77 54.10 -17.11 -22.57
C LEU A 77 54.61 -18.53 -22.34
N PRO A 78 53.81 -19.44 -21.76
CA PRO A 78 54.19 -20.84 -21.62
C PRO A 78 54.55 -21.46 -22.97
N GLU A 79 55.55 -22.35 -22.99
CA GLU A 79 55.89 -23.10 -24.18
C GLU A 79 54.70 -23.99 -24.59
N ILE A 80 54.35 -23.98 -25.88
CA ILE A 80 53.29 -24.86 -26.39
C ILE A 80 53.93 -26.23 -26.57
N GLY A 81 53.30 -27.26 -26.00
CA GLY A 81 53.77 -28.63 -26.16
C GLY A 81 53.73 -29.06 -27.62
N TYR A 82 54.71 -29.85 -28.05
CA TYR A 82 54.90 -30.27 -29.44
C TYR A 82 53.66 -30.89 -30.12
N LEU A 83 52.76 -31.54 -29.37
CA LEU A 83 51.54 -32.16 -29.90
C LEU A 83 50.32 -31.22 -29.95
N ASP A 84 50.41 -30.01 -29.37
CA ASP A 84 49.31 -29.05 -29.31
C ASP A 84 49.23 -28.19 -30.58
N MET A 85 48.79 -28.82 -31.67
CA MET A 85 48.59 -28.18 -32.98
C MET A 85 47.62 -26.98 -32.88
N PHE A 86 46.55 -27.10 -32.09
CA PHE A 86 45.59 -26.01 -31.86
C PHE A 86 46.23 -24.82 -31.15
N GLY A 87 47.05 -25.08 -30.13
CA GLY A 87 47.82 -24.06 -29.43
C GLY A 87 48.75 -23.31 -30.37
N HIS A 88 49.45 -24.02 -31.25
CA HIS A 88 50.34 -23.44 -32.25
C HIS A 88 49.58 -22.55 -33.24
N ASP A 89 48.48 -23.04 -33.82
CA ASP A 89 47.66 -22.28 -34.77
C ASP A 89 47.05 -21.05 -34.12
N ARG A 90 46.54 -21.18 -32.89
CA ARG A 90 46.01 -20.05 -32.12
C ARG A 90 47.09 -19.02 -31.83
N ARG A 91 48.30 -19.43 -31.44
CA ARG A 91 49.42 -18.49 -31.19
C ARG A 91 49.82 -17.78 -32.47
N LYS A 92 49.83 -18.48 -33.60
CA LYS A 92 50.10 -17.90 -34.92
C LYS A 92 49.06 -16.85 -35.29
N VAL A 93 47.76 -17.15 -35.13
CA VAL A 93 46.67 -16.20 -35.40
C VAL A 93 46.69 -15.04 -34.40
N TRP A 94 46.94 -15.30 -33.12
CA TRP A 94 47.03 -14.24 -32.11
C TRP A 94 48.20 -13.29 -32.40
N SER A 95 49.35 -13.83 -32.83
CA SER A 95 50.47 -13.02 -33.27
C SER A 95 50.13 -12.17 -34.51
N SER A 96 49.25 -12.62 -35.41
CA SER A 96 48.85 -11.85 -36.59
C SER A 96 47.81 -10.76 -36.29
N LEU A 97 47.15 -10.79 -35.12
CA LEU A 97 46.25 -9.73 -34.68
C LEU A 97 46.99 -8.43 -34.29
N GLY A 98 48.31 -8.50 -34.07
CA GLY A 98 49.15 -7.32 -33.79
C GLY A 98 48.74 -6.57 -32.52
N ASP A 99 48.78 -5.24 -32.61
CA ASP A 99 48.45 -4.29 -31.53
C ASP A 99 46.97 -3.92 -31.46
N MET A 100 46.09 -4.78 -31.97
CA MET A 100 44.63 -4.59 -31.94
C MET A 100 44.11 -4.30 -30.53
N SER A 101 43.27 -3.27 -30.41
CA SER A 101 42.68 -2.85 -29.14
C SER A 101 41.72 -3.92 -28.60
N SER A 102 41.53 -3.95 -27.28
CA SER A 102 40.58 -4.88 -26.67
C SER A 102 39.14 -4.68 -27.16
N ASN A 103 38.75 -3.44 -27.48
CA ASN A 103 37.41 -3.16 -28.02
C ASN A 103 37.25 -3.67 -29.46
N ASP A 104 38.26 -3.47 -30.31
CA ASP A 104 38.21 -3.98 -31.69
C ASP A 104 38.24 -5.51 -31.71
N ALA A 105 38.99 -6.14 -30.81
CA ALA A 105 39.00 -7.59 -30.66
C ALA A 105 37.63 -8.13 -30.20
N ARG A 106 36.93 -7.43 -29.28
CA ARG A 106 35.55 -7.77 -28.88
C ARG A 106 34.58 -7.65 -30.06
N ARG A 107 34.66 -6.55 -30.82
CA ARG A 107 33.83 -6.33 -32.01
C ARG A 107 34.01 -7.45 -33.03
N ARG A 108 35.25 -7.73 -33.41
CA ARG A 108 35.58 -8.80 -34.37
C ARG A 108 35.17 -10.18 -33.88
N PHE A 109 35.20 -10.43 -32.57
CA PHE A 109 34.70 -11.68 -32.01
C PHE A 109 33.20 -11.83 -32.24
N ILE A 110 32.42 -10.78 -31.95
CA ILE A 110 30.97 -10.77 -32.12
C ILE A 110 30.60 -10.94 -33.61
N GLU A 111 31.21 -10.15 -34.50
CA GLU A 111 30.99 -10.24 -35.95
C GLU A 111 31.33 -11.64 -36.50
N LYS A 112 32.46 -12.21 -36.04
CA LYS A 112 32.87 -13.55 -36.46
C LYS A 112 31.91 -14.61 -35.93
N LEU A 113 31.43 -14.47 -34.70
CA LEU A 113 30.47 -15.40 -34.12
C LEU A 113 29.12 -15.33 -34.84
N GLU A 114 28.63 -14.13 -35.17
CA GLU A 114 27.43 -13.92 -35.96
C GLU A 114 27.54 -14.57 -37.34
N SER A 115 28.66 -14.35 -38.04
CA SER A 115 28.90 -14.95 -39.35
C SER A 115 29.01 -16.47 -39.29
N CYS A 116 29.54 -17.03 -38.20
CA CYS A 116 29.69 -18.48 -38.04
C CYS A 116 28.42 -19.15 -37.51
N VAL A 117 27.57 -18.43 -36.78
CA VAL A 117 26.43 -19.00 -36.06
C VAL A 117 25.17 -18.14 -36.27
N PRO A 118 24.34 -18.47 -37.28
CA PRO A 118 23.12 -17.71 -37.58
C PRO A 118 22.10 -17.63 -36.42
N VAL A 119 22.14 -18.58 -35.48
CA VAL A 119 21.25 -18.62 -34.29
C VAL A 119 21.64 -17.57 -33.23
N PHE A 120 22.85 -17.02 -33.31
CA PHE A 120 23.34 -16.04 -32.35
C PHE A 120 22.57 -14.72 -32.41
N GLY A 121 22.21 -14.23 -33.61
CA GLY A 121 21.40 -13.01 -33.77
C GLY A 121 20.04 -13.10 -33.07
N PRO A 122 19.21 -14.13 -33.36
CA PRO A 122 17.95 -14.36 -32.65
C PRO A 122 18.11 -14.48 -31.13
N PHE A 123 19.19 -15.12 -30.65
CA PHE A 123 19.51 -15.21 -29.23
C PHE A 123 19.76 -13.82 -28.59
N MET A 124 20.51 -12.96 -29.27
CA MET A 124 20.78 -11.58 -28.79
C MET A 124 19.49 -10.75 -28.72
N VAL A 125 18.62 -10.84 -29.74
CA VAL A 125 17.33 -10.15 -29.76
C VAL A 125 16.41 -10.63 -28.63
N ALA A 126 16.36 -11.95 -28.39
CA ALA A 126 15.55 -12.52 -27.31
C ALA A 126 16.01 -12.01 -25.92
N HIS A 127 17.32 -11.98 -25.68
CA HIS A 127 17.85 -11.46 -24.42
C HIS A 127 17.68 -9.95 -24.28
N GLN A 128 17.73 -9.19 -25.38
CA GLN A 128 17.43 -7.75 -25.33
C GLN A 128 16.00 -7.51 -24.84
N LYS A 129 15.04 -8.25 -25.40
CA LYS A 129 13.64 -8.18 -24.99
C LYS A 129 13.43 -8.62 -23.54
N GLU A 130 14.14 -9.66 -23.10
CA GLU A 130 14.11 -10.12 -21.70
C GLU A 130 14.62 -9.05 -20.72
N LYS A 131 15.70 -8.34 -21.07
CA LYS A 131 16.24 -7.24 -20.25
C LYS A 131 15.23 -6.10 -20.13
N GLU A 132 14.63 -5.68 -21.23
CA GLU A 132 13.61 -4.63 -21.26
C GLU A 132 12.37 -5.01 -20.42
N GLU A 133 11.87 -6.25 -20.55
CA GLU A 133 10.73 -6.72 -19.76
C GLU A 133 11.06 -6.77 -18.26
N ARG A 134 12.28 -7.18 -17.90
CA ARG A 134 12.74 -7.20 -16.50
C ARG A 134 12.81 -5.79 -15.91
N GLU A 135 13.29 -4.81 -16.67
CA GLU A 135 13.32 -3.42 -16.22
C GLU A 135 11.93 -2.85 -16.05
N ARG A 136 11.00 -3.16 -16.95
CA ARG A 136 9.59 -2.76 -16.81
C ARG A 136 8.96 -3.32 -15.54
N LYS A 137 9.11 -4.62 -15.28
CA LYS A 137 8.61 -5.26 -14.05
C LYS A 137 9.22 -4.67 -12.79
N ARG A 138 10.50 -4.28 -12.81
CA ARG A 138 11.14 -3.64 -11.65
C ARG A 138 10.51 -2.28 -11.36
N LYS A 139 10.27 -1.46 -12.39
CA LYS A 139 9.62 -0.15 -12.24
C LYS A 139 8.18 -0.28 -11.75
N GLU A 140 7.40 -1.21 -12.32
CA GLU A 140 6.02 -1.48 -11.88
C GLU A 140 5.97 -1.88 -10.41
N LYS A 141 6.89 -2.74 -9.96
CA LYS A 141 6.97 -3.15 -8.55
C LYS A 141 7.38 -2.01 -7.62
N GLU A 142 8.35 -1.18 -8.03
CA GLU A 142 8.76 0.01 -7.25
C GLU A 142 7.62 1.03 -7.13
N GLU A 143 6.84 1.24 -8.18
CA GLU A 143 5.65 2.10 -8.17
C GLU A 143 4.53 1.55 -7.29
N GLU A 144 4.28 0.23 -7.36
CA GLU A 144 3.31 -0.44 -6.50
C GLU A 144 3.70 -0.38 -5.02
N GLU A 145 4.98 -0.60 -4.70
CA GLU A 145 5.49 -0.46 -3.33
C GLU A 145 5.37 0.98 -2.81
N LEU A 146 5.61 1.99 -3.66
CA LEU A 146 5.43 3.39 -3.28
C LEU A 146 3.97 3.70 -2.99
N LYS A 147 3.05 3.24 -3.84
CA LYS A 147 1.61 3.41 -3.67
C LYS A 147 1.10 2.73 -2.39
N GLN A 148 1.57 1.52 -2.10
CA GLN A 148 1.22 0.80 -0.86
C GLN A 148 1.70 1.55 0.38
N ARG A 149 2.93 2.09 0.38
CA ARG A 149 3.42 2.91 1.50
C ARG A 149 2.62 4.19 1.68
N GLU A 150 2.23 4.84 0.59
CA GLU A 150 1.41 6.05 0.65
C GLU A 150 0.03 5.75 1.21
N GLU A 151 -0.61 4.67 0.77
CA GLU A 151 -1.91 4.22 1.30
C GLU A 151 -1.82 3.84 2.79
N GLU A 152 -0.77 3.13 3.19
CA GLU A 152 -0.51 2.79 4.59
C GLU A 152 -0.29 4.02 5.47
N GLN A 153 0.44 5.03 4.97
CA GLN A 153 0.61 6.30 5.68
C GLN A 153 -0.72 7.04 5.85
N ARG A 154 -1.55 7.10 4.80
CA ARG A 154 -2.89 7.70 4.89
C ARG A 154 -3.79 6.94 5.87
N ALA A 155 -3.73 5.61 5.88
CA ALA A 155 -4.51 4.79 6.80
C ALA A 155 -4.09 5.06 8.26
N LYS A 156 -2.79 5.10 8.55
CA LYS A 156 -2.24 5.43 9.87
C LYS A 156 -2.65 6.82 10.34
N GLU A 157 -2.59 7.82 9.45
CA GLU A 157 -3.01 9.18 9.80
C GLU A 157 -4.52 9.25 10.10
N GLN A 158 -5.35 8.54 9.33
CA GLN A 158 -6.79 8.44 9.62
C GLN A 158 -7.08 7.74 10.94
N GLU A 159 -6.33 6.67 11.26
CA GLU A 159 -6.46 5.95 12.53
C GLU A 159 -6.05 6.84 13.72
N GLU A 160 -4.92 7.54 13.63
CA GLU A 160 -4.46 8.48 14.66
C GLU A 160 -5.46 9.62 14.88
N ARG A 161 -6.08 10.14 13.80
CA ARG A 161 -7.13 11.16 13.91
C ARG A 161 -8.36 10.63 14.66
N LYS A 162 -8.80 9.41 14.35
CA LYS A 162 -9.93 8.75 15.04
C LYS A 162 -9.62 8.51 16.51
N GLU A 163 -8.40 8.05 16.83
CA GLU A 163 -7.96 7.83 18.20
C GLU A 163 -7.93 9.14 19.00
N LYS A 164 -7.39 10.22 18.43
CA LYS A 164 -7.40 11.56 19.06
C LYS A 164 -8.81 12.07 19.28
N GLU A 165 -9.72 11.89 18.32
CA GLU A 165 -11.12 12.30 18.49
C GLU A 165 -11.79 11.53 19.64
N LEU A 166 -11.56 10.22 19.72
CA LEU A 166 -12.11 9.37 20.78
C LEU A 166 -11.51 9.73 22.16
N ALA A 167 -10.21 10.01 22.21
CA ALA A 167 -9.53 10.47 23.43
C ALA A 167 -10.07 11.82 23.90
N ASN A 168 -10.31 12.77 22.98
CA ASN A 168 -10.89 14.07 23.30
C ASN A 168 -12.32 13.92 23.84
N LYS A 169 -13.16 13.08 23.21
CA LYS A 169 -14.52 12.79 23.69
C LYS A 169 -14.50 12.21 25.11
N LEU A 170 -13.62 11.25 25.38
CA LEU A 170 -13.48 10.65 26.70
C LEU A 170 -12.97 11.67 27.75
N ALA A 171 -12.03 12.53 27.37
CA ALA A 171 -11.52 13.59 28.24
C ALA A 171 -12.61 14.62 28.59
N GLU A 172 -13.43 15.01 27.61
CA GLU A 172 -14.57 15.90 27.81
C GLU A 172 -15.63 15.26 28.71
N GLU A 173 -15.98 13.99 28.48
CA GLU A 173 -16.92 13.25 29.33
C GLU A 173 -16.41 13.14 30.78
N ASN A 174 -15.13 12.84 30.98
CA ASN A 174 -14.53 12.79 32.32
C ASN A 174 -14.52 14.16 33.01
N LYS A 175 -14.26 15.24 32.26
CA LYS A 175 -14.31 16.60 32.80
C LYS A 175 -15.73 16.96 33.24
N VAL A 176 -16.74 16.67 32.42
CA VAL A 176 -18.15 16.88 32.77
C VAL A 176 -18.55 16.07 34.01
N LYS A 177 -18.13 14.79 34.10
CA LYS A 177 -18.37 13.97 35.30
C LYS A 177 -17.70 14.56 36.54
N GLN A 178 -16.47 15.04 36.42
CA GLN A 178 -15.74 15.68 37.53
C GLN A 178 -16.43 16.96 37.99
N ASP A 179 -16.84 17.82 37.06
CA ASP A 179 -17.56 19.05 37.34
C ASP A 179 -18.91 18.76 38.04
N GLN A 180 -19.64 17.73 37.61
CA GLN A 180 -20.86 17.27 38.29
C GLN A 180 -20.61 16.78 39.72
N VAL A 181 -19.52 16.02 39.95
CA VAL A 181 -19.15 15.54 41.29
C VAL A 181 -18.80 16.72 42.20
N LEU A 182 -18.03 17.69 41.70
CA LEU A 182 -17.68 18.90 42.43
C LEU A 182 -18.93 19.72 42.80
N GLN A 183 -19.84 19.91 41.84
CA GLN A 183 -21.11 20.60 42.08
C GLN A 183 -21.96 19.87 43.13
N LYS A 184 -22.09 18.54 43.02
CA LYS A 184 -22.80 17.72 44.03
C LYS A 184 -22.19 17.90 45.41
N GLN A 185 -20.85 17.86 45.53
CA GLN A 185 -20.17 18.02 46.81
C GLN A 185 -20.41 19.41 47.40
N GLN A 186 -20.33 20.48 46.61
CA GLN A 186 -20.62 21.84 47.08
C GLN A 186 -22.03 21.97 47.64
N ILE A 187 -23.04 21.42 46.94
CA ILE A 187 -24.43 21.41 47.42
C ILE A 187 -24.53 20.60 48.71
N MET A 188 -23.93 19.41 48.79
CA MET A 188 -23.95 18.59 50.00
C MET A 188 -23.28 19.30 51.18
N THR A 189 -22.13 19.95 51.00
CA THR A 189 -21.44 20.67 52.07
C THR A 189 -22.24 21.86 52.56
N ALA A 190 -22.83 22.65 51.66
CA ALA A 190 -23.69 23.78 52.02
C ALA A 190 -24.95 23.33 52.77
N LEU A 191 -25.59 22.26 52.29
CA LEU A 191 -26.77 21.68 52.91
C LEU A 191 -26.45 21.07 54.27
N ASN A 192 -25.32 20.37 54.37
CA ASN A 192 -24.83 19.81 55.61
C ASN A 192 -24.56 20.93 56.63
N ALA A 193 -23.91 22.03 56.26
CA ALA A 193 -23.70 23.15 57.17
C ALA A 193 -25.00 23.70 57.78
N GLN A 194 -26.12 23.64 57.05
CA GLN A 194 -27.43 24.06 57.55
C GLN A 194 -28.10 23.01 58.46
N THR A 195 -28.02 21.72 58.11
CA THR A 195 -28.80 20.67 58.79
C THR A 195 -27.99 19.80 59.75
N GLN A 196 -26.68 19.97 59.80
CA GLN A 196 -25.76 19.15 60.61
C GLN A 196 -26.16 19.11 62.08
N ALA A 197 -26.47 20.27 62.67
CA ALA A 197 -26.84 20.34 64.09
C ALA A 197 -28.13 19.56 64.39
N GLN A 198 -29.12 19.63 63.50
CA GLN A 198 -30.40 18.91 63.66
C GLN A 198 -30.20 17.39 63.53
N PHE A 199 -29.41 16.96 62.54
CA PHE A 199 -29.11 15.53 62.34
C PHE A 199 -28.24 14.96 63.47
N GLN A 200 -27.29 15.73 63.99
CA GLN A 200 -26.48 15.32 65.15
C GLN A 200 -27.34 15.11 66.40
N GLN A 201 -28.29 16.02 66.66
CA GLN A 201 -29.21 15.87 67.79
C GLN A 201 -30.12 14.65 67.64
N TYR A 202 -30.65 14.42 66.44
CA TYR A 202 -31.49 13.24 66.17
C TYR A 202 -30.70 11.93 66.30
N ALA A 203 -29.48 11.89 65.76
CA ALA A 203 -28.61 10.72 65.86
C ALA A 203 -28.19 10.42 67.30
N ALA A 204 -27.89 11.46 68.10
CA ALA A 204 -27.54 11.31 69.51
C ALA A 204 -28.71 10.74 70.36
N GLN A 205 -29.96 11.00 69.97
CA GLN A 205 -31.14 10.43 70.63
C GLN A 205 -31.36 8.96 70.28
N GLN A 206 -31.12 8.56 69.03
CA GLN A 206 -31.37 7.18 68.56
C GLN A 206 -30.26 6.21 69.00
N TYR A 207 -29.01 6.66 69.02
CA TYR A 207 -27.85 5.83 69.38
C TYR A 207 -26.95 6.50 70.43
N PRO A 208 -27.37 6.61 71.70
CA PRO A 208 -26.55 7.21 72.75
C PRO A 208 -25.22 6.46 72.92
N GLY A 209 -24.09 7.16 72.73
CA GLY A 209 -22.74 6.62 73.00
C GLY A 209 -22.07 5.83 71.86
N ASN A 210 -22.72 5.64 70.70
CA ASN A 210 -22.11 4.98 69.54
C ASN A 210 -21.82 5.96 68.40
N SER A 211 -20.58 6.46 68.33
CA SER A 211 -20.14 7.46 67.34
C SER A 211 -20.23 6.94 65.89
N GLU A 212 -19.95 5.66 65.65
CA GLU A 212 -19.93 5.08 64.31
C GLU A 212 -21.35 4.92 63.75
N GLN A 213 -22.29 4.42 64.56
CA GLN A 213 -23.70 4.31 64.17
C GLN A 213 -24.36 5.69 64.00
N GLN A 214 -24.01 6.66 64.84
CA GLN A 214 -24.44 8.05 64.66
C GLN A 214 -23.94 8.62 63.33
N ALA A 215 -22.67 8.40 62.96
CA ALA A 215 -22.10 8.87 61.70
C ALA A 215 -22.78 8.25 60.47
N ILE A 216 -23.07 6.95 60.50
CA ILE A 216 -23.79 6.25 59.43
C ILE A 216 -25.20 6.83 59.28
N LEU A 217 -25.93 7.02 60.38
CA LEU A 217 -27.29 7.57 60.36
C LEU A 217 -27.31 9.02 59.85
N ILE A 218 -26.35 9.85 60.26
CA ILE A 218 -26.21 11.23 59.78
C ILE A 218 -25.96 11.25 58.27
N SER A 219 -25.08 10.38 57.77
CA SER A 219 -24.80 10.26 56.33
C SER A 219 -26.06 9.88 55.53
N GLN A 220 -26.83 8.90 56.01
CA GLN A 220 -28.08 8.49 55.36
C GLN A 220 -29.12 9.63 55.34
N LEU A 221 -29.27 10.35 56.44
CA LEU A 221 -30.18 11.51 56.53
C LEU A 221 -29.75 12.66 55.61
N GLN A 222 -28.46 12.94 55.52
CA GLN A 222 -27.91 13.92 54.61
C GLN A 222 -28.17 13.54 53.15
N GLU A 223 -28.02 12.26 52.80
CA GLU A 223 -28.30 11.77 51.45
C GLU A 223 -29.78 11.89 51.09
N GLN A 224 -30.70 11.50 51.99
CA GLN A 224 -32.14 11.67 51.79
C GLN A 224 -32.53 13.15 51.65
N HIS A 225 -31.95 14.01 52.49
CA HIS A 225 -32.20 15.44 52.45
C HIS A 225 -31.69 16.07 51.14
N TYR A 226 -30.50 15.66 50.68
CA TYR A 226 -29.98 16.06 49.37
C TYR A 226 -30.91 15.64 48.23
N GLN A 227 -31.41 14.40 48.23
CA GLN A 227 -32.34 13.92 47.20
C GLN A 227 -33.64 14.73 47.18
N GLN A 228 -34.21 15.04 48.35
CA GLN A 228 -35.41 15.86 48.44
C GLN A 228 -35.16 17.29 47.93
N TYR A 229 -34.03 17.90 48.28
CA TYR A 229 -33.63 19.21 47.80
C TYR A 229 -33.50 19.25 46.28
N ILE A 230 -32.77 18.30 45.68
CA ILE A 230 -32.59 18.24 44.22
C ILE A 230 -33.93 18.06 43.51
N LYS A 231 -34.85 17.25 44.04
CA LYS A 231 -36.19 17.06 43.47
C LYS A 231 -36.99 18.37 43.46
N LEU A 232 -36.97 19.12 44.57
CA LEU A 232 -37.64 20.42 44.65
C LEU A 232 -37.00 21.45 43.73
N TYR A 233 -35.66 21.48 43.67
CA TYR A 233 -34.92 22.38 42.80
C TYR A 233 -35.22 22.11 41.30
N GLN A 234 -35.28 20.84 40.90
CA GLN A 234 -35.65 20.44 39.55
C GLN A 234 -37.10 20.83 39.21
N GLN A 235 -38.04 20.64 40.14
CA GLN A 235 -39.44 21.05 39.98
C GLN A 235 -39.58 22.57 39.82
N GLN A 236 -38.82 23.35 40.60
CA GLN A 236 -38.82 24.81 40.51
C GLN A 236 -38.24 25.30 39.17
N GLN A 237 -37.17 24.67 38.66
CA GLN A 237 -36.64 25.00 37.34
C GLN A 237 -37.64 24.73 36.21
N GLN A 238 -38.41 23.65 36.27
CA GLN A 238 -39.46 23.34 35.28
C GLN A 238 -40.60 24.37 35.31
N GLN A 239 -40.95 24.91 36.49
CA GLN A 239 -41.98 25.93 36.63
C GLN A 239 -41.52 27.30 36.09
N ASN A 240 -40.23 27.58 36.11
CA ASN A 240 -39.62 28.80 35.57
C ASN A 240 -39.27 28.71 34.06
N GLN A 241 -39.43 27.56 33.41
CA GLN A 241 -39.26 27.36 31.96
C GLN A 241 -40.60 27.31 31.22
N GLN A 242 -41.61 28.08 31.64
CA GLN A 242 -42.67 28.44 30.69
C GLN A 242 -42.08 29.37 29.62
N PRO A 243 -42.21 29.04 28.33
CA PRO A 243 -41.83 29.99 27.29
C PRO A 243 -42.76 31.20 27.39
N GLN A 244 -42.20 32.39 27.58
CA GLN A 244 -42.89 33.61 27.15
C GLN A 244 -42.89 33.61 25.61
N THR A 245 -43.86 32.91 25.04
CA THR A 245 -44.29 33.10 23.66
C THR A 245 -45.61 33.87 23.74
N ASP A 246 -45.57 35.12 23.28
CA ASP A 246 -46.64 35.88 22.62
C ASP A 246 -46.76 37.33 23.12
N GLN A 247 -46.03 38.22 22.45
CA GLN A 247 -46.58 39.47 21.91
C GLN A 247 -45.85 39.83 20.62
N GLN A 248 -46.42 39.46 19.47
CA GLN A 248 -46.60 40.34 18.31
C GLN A 248 -47.26 39.57 17.16
N THR A 249 -48.60 39.61 17.11
CA THR A 249 -49.30 39.65 15.83
C THR A 249 -50.59 40.42 16.00
N GLN A 250 -50.69 41.57 15.31
CA GLN A 250 -51.96 42.21 15.00
C GLN A 250 -51.93 42.70 13.56
N ASN A 251 -53.11 42.58 12.95
CA ASN A 251 -53.60 43.08 11.66
C ASN A 251 -53.31 42.11 10.50
N ASP A 252 -54.29 41.28 10.14
CA ASP A 252 -55.48 41.56 9.27
C ASP A 252 -55.18 40.87 7.93
N ASP A 253 -56.06 40.19 7.22
CA ASP A 253 -57.52 40.23 7.19
C ASP A 253 -58.04 38.94 6.53
N GLN A 254 -59.34 38.72 6.65
CA GLN A 254 -60.12 37.56 6.25
C GLN A 254 -60.25 37.40 4.72
N LYS A 255 -60.30 36.15 4.22
CA LYS A 255 -61.53 35.52 3.67
C LYS A 255 -61.27 34.17 2.99
N GLN A 256 -62.12 33.22 3.35
CA GLN A 256 -62.41 31.96 2.67
C GLN A 256 -63.03 32.20 1.28
N GLU A 257 -62.73 31.33 0.31
CA GLU A 257 -63.76 30.55 -0.39
C GLU A 257 -63.17 29.29 -1.06
N ASN A 258 -64.06 28.33 -1.29
CA ASN A 258 -63.88 26.90 -1.45
C ASN A 258 -64.15 26.45 -2.90
N SER A 259 -63.74 25.20 -3.24
CA SER A 259 -64.21 24.34 -4.37
C SER A 259 -63.82 24.78 -5.79
N GLU A 260 -63.51 23.95 -6.80
CA GLU A 260 -63.59 22.50 -7.03
C GLU A 260 -62.75 22.17 -8.30
N SER A 261 -62.18 20.96 -8.33
CA SER A 261 -61.99 20.04 -9.49
C SER A 261 -61.23 20.42 -10.80
N THR A 262 -60.32 19.49 -11.14
CA THR A 262 -60.00 18.87 -12.45
C THR A 262 -59.06 19.54 -13.48
N GLU A 263 -57.94 18.80 -13.67
CA GLU A 263 -57.32 18.33 -14.92
C GLU A 263 -56.36 19.19 -15.77
N SER A 264 -55.14 18.64 -15.85
CA SER A 264 -54.26 18.46 -17.02
C SER A 264 -53.10 19.43 -17.27
N ASP A 265 -51.91 18.81 -17.15
CA ASP A 265 -50.67 18.92 -17.92
C ASP A 265 -49.84 20.22 -18.01
N GLY A 266 -48.53 20.05 -17.73
CA GLY A 266 -47.46 20.86 -18.30
C GLY A 266 -46.51 21.52 -17.28
N ALA A 267 -45.62 20.73 -16.66
CA ALA A 267 -44.62 21.18 -15.70
C ALA A 267 -43.50 22.06 -16.30
N VAL A 268 -43.18 23.15 -15.60
CA VAL A 268 -41.91 23.90 -15.68
C VAL A 268 -41.20 23.91 -14.33
N SER A 269 -39.95 23.47 -14.35
CA SER A 269 -38.76 23.87 -13.56
C SER A 269 -38.88 24.34 -12.10
N ASP A 270 -38.23 23.54 -11.25
CA ASP A 270 -37.14 23.88 -10.30
C ASP A 270 -37.45 24.33 -8.85
N ALA A 271 -36.67 23.70 -7.95
CA ALA A 271 -36.37 24.00 -6.55
C ALA A 271 -37.48 23.92 -5.47
N SER A 272 -37.69 22.73 -4.90
CA SER A 272 -37.69 22.47 -3.44
C SER A 272 -38.11 21.02 -3.12
N ALA A 273 -37.55 20.47 -2.04
CA ALA A 273 -37.87 19.19 -1.41
C ALA A 273 -37.43 17.93 -2.17
N LEU A 274 -36.20 17.48 -1.87
CA LEU A 274 -35.81 16.08 -2.03
C LEU A 274 -36.75 15.22 -1.17
N HIS A 275 -37.80 14.70 -1.79
CA HIS A 275 -38.51 13.52 -1.30
C HIS A 275 -37.50 12.36 -1.30
N MET A 276 -36.85 12.13 -0.16
CA MET A 276 -36.31 10.80 0.14
C MET A 276 -37.52 9.88 0.26
N GLU A 277 -37.79 9.10 -0.78
CA GLU A 277 -38.65 7.93 -0.60
C GLU A 277 -38.02 7.03 0.47
N GLU A 278 -38.88 6.54 1.37
CA GLU A 278 -38.48 5.61 2.42
C GLU A 278 -37.80 4.38 1.79
N PRO A 279 -36.75 3.82 2.40
CA PRO A 279 -36.05 2.67 1.86
C PRO A 279 -37.04 1.53 1.62
N SER A 280 -37.34 1.25 0.34
CA SER A 280 -38.22 0.16 -0.06
C SER A 280 -37.49 -1.16 0.21
N THR A 281 -37.60 -1.63 1.45
CA THR A 281 -37.12 -2.94 1.84
C THR A 281 -37.92 -3.98 1.06
N TRP A 282 -37.22 -4.77 0.25
CA TRP A 282 -37.73 -5.87 -0.56
C TRP A 282 -38.78 -6.65 0.24
N THR A 283 -40.05 -6.42 -0.07
CA THR A 283 -41.13 -6.98 0.72
C THR A 283 -41.11 -8.50 0.54
N ARG A 284 -41.26 -9.20 1.68
CA ARG A 284 -41.16 -10.65 1.87
C ARG A 284 -41.75 -11.57 0.78
N PRO A 285 -42.84 -11.28 0.04
CA PRO A 285 -43.35 -12.20 -0.98
C PRO A 285 -42.36 -12.51 -2.12
N GLN A 286 -41.55 -11.54 -2.54
CA GLN A 286 -40.66 -11.71 -3.70
C GLN A 286 -39.40 -12.55 -3.36
N ILE A 287 -39.00 -12.61 -2.09
CA ILE A 287 -37.90 -13.47 -1.61
C ILE A 287 -38.29 -14.95 -1.60
N THR A 288 -39.56 -15.27 -1.34
CA THR A 288 -40.04 -16.65 -1.35
C THR A 288 -40.04 -17.25 -2.75
N GLU A 289 -40.53 -16.52 -3.75
CA GLU A 289 -40.50 -16.93 -5.16
C GLU A 289 -39.06 -17.10 -5.65
N PHE A 290 -38.18 -16.16 -5.30
CA PHE A 290 -36.75 -16.24 -5.65
C PHE A 290 -36.05 -17.47 -5.07
N LYS A 291 -36.34 -17.83 -3.80
CA LYS A 291 -35.78 -19.04 -3.17
C LYS A 291 -36.30 -20.33 -3.80
N GLU A 292 -37.55 -20.36 -4.26
CA GLU A 292 -38.09 -21.51 -5.00
C GLU A 292 -37.46 -21.64 -6.38
N GLN A 293 -37.19 -20.52 -7.06
CA GLN A 293 -36.53 -20.49 -8.36
C GLN A 293 -35.10 -21.09 -8.29
N ILE A 294 -34.30 -20.71 -7.28
CA ILE A 294 -32.94 -21.25 -7.07
C ILE A 294 -32.96 -22.72 -6.69
N LYS A 295 -33.95 -23.17 -5.90
CA LYS A 295 -34.09 -24.61 -5.57
C LYS A 295 -34.43 -25.46 -6.80
N ARG A 296 -35.13 -24.89 -7.78
CA ARG A 296 -35.52 -25.59 -9.00
C ARG A 296 -34.37 -25.68 -10.01
N ASP A 297 -33.43 -24.73 -9.98
CA ASP A 297 -32.27 -24.69 -10.88
C ASP A 297 -30.97 -24.41 -10.10
N PRO A 298 -30.27 -25.46 -9.64
CA PRO A 298 -29.06 -25.33 -8.83
C PRO A 298 -27.82 -24.87 -9.63
N GLU A 299 -27.89 -24.83 -10.96
CA GLU A 299 -26.80 -24.39 -11.84
C GLU A 299 -26.96 -22.91 -12.27
N SER A 300 -27.98 -22.22 -11.76
CA SER A 300 -28.24 -20.81 -12.08
C SER A 300 -27.18 -19.88 -11.46
N VAL A 301 -26.29 -19.36 -12.30
CA VAL A 301 -25.23 -18.43 -11.90
C VAL A 301 -25.80 -17.04 -11.60
N LEU A 302 -25.75 -16.63 -10.33
CA LEU A 302 -26.09 -15.28 -9.87
C LEU A 302 -24.88 -14.35 -10.00
N THR A 303 -24.93 -13.42 -10.94
CA THR A 303 -23.95 -12.35 -11.05
C THR A 303 -24.33 -11.20 -10.12
N VAL A 304 -23.79 -11.23 -8.90
CA VAL A 304 -23.90 -10.10 -7.97
C VAL A 304 -22.91 -9.02 -8.43
N GLY A 305 -23.42 -7.91 -8.96
CA GLY A 305 -22.61 -6.75 -9.32
C GLY A 305 -21.84 -6.25 -8.10
N ARG A 306 -20.53 -6.05 -8.24
CA ARG A 306 -19.65 -5.56 -7.17
C ARG A 306 -20.18 -4.23 -6.63
N GLY A 307 -20.62 -4.22 -5.37
CA GLY A 307 -20.84 -2.97 -4.66
C GLY A 307 -21.86 -2.94 -3.53
N GLU A 308 -22.18 -4.05 -2.84
CA GLU A 308 -22.78 -4.02 -1.50
C GLU A 308 -22.73 -5.44 -0.91
N VAL A 309 -22.14 -5.57 0.29
CA VAL A 309 -22.00 -6.86 0.99
C VAL A 309 -23.10 -6.93 2.05
N VAL A 310 -23.82 -8.05 2.09
CA VAL A 310 -24.76 -8.44 3.17
C VAL A 310 -23.97 -8.89 4.40
#